data_AF-A0A1F9YB50-F1
#
_entry.id   AF-A0A1F9YB50-F1
#
_cell.length_a   1.000
_cell.length_b   1.000
_cell.length_c   1.000
_cell.angle_alpha   90.00
_cell.angle_beta   90.00
_cell.angle_gamma   90.00
#
_symmetry.space_group_name_H-M   'P 1'
#
loop_
_entity.id
_entity.type
_entity.pdbx_description
1 polymer ?
#
loop_
_entity_poly.entity_id
_entity_poly.type
_entity_poly.pdbx_seq_one_letter_code
_entity_poly.pdbx_strand_id
1 'polypeptide(L)'
;MVRLFLALIPFLLGTPLPASAKPMPEFLELGSKTCIPCRLMAPIVERLKVDFKNDFTTRFVEVGIGGDKTLAEKFDIKVIPTQIFLDENDKELWRHEGYISRFGILDKWRELKYAFADSVLKTDYSRMEPAGKDERLKSQICAMCDGTIDDKTLVVVKTAKGDVRYCGPHCYFIMESCLLEDKSLLEDNTQAADYQTGRTFPAAQLHYLYGFSDGNARPSIKAFKDGKQALKETGKAGGSILDWATLKRKEQAIRCGFCDRAVYPEDAAVVKADGIYTWGCCSHCALGVAARTGKDIEVFQPDRLTGVMVTVKTFNGYVQSIEPATSVAWFGLKKGPDGKFGSAGCFHQGFFTTPENLKTWVLKNPTAVGGMITIDQALADKMKLNPSQIAKACKIGECAPK
;
A
#
# COMPACT_ATOMS: atom_id res chain seq x y z
N MET A 1 42.54 -50.28 72.02
CA MET A 1 41.72 -50.72 70.88
C MET A 1 40.29 -50.25 71.11
N VAL A 2 39.60 -49.86 70.05
CA VAL A 2 38.16 -49.55 69.88
C VAL A 2 37.97 -48.13 69.35
N ARG A 3 37.31 -48.12 68.19
CA ARG A 3 37.36 -47.15 67.10
C ARG A 3 36.38 -45.98 67.32
N LEU A 4 36.84 -44.78 67.00
CA LEU A 4 36.02 -43.58 66.88
C LEU A 4 35.28 -43.64 65.52
N PHE A 5 33.96 -43.82 65.54
CA PHE A 5 33.11 -43.67 64.35
C PHE A 5 32.81 -42.19 64.14
N LEU A 6 33.43 -41.55 63.14
CA LEU A 6 32.97 -40.28 62.60
C LEU A 6 31.71 -40.53 61.74
N ALA A 7 30.59 -39.94 62.13
CA ALA A 7 29.39 -39.88 61.32
C ALA A 7 29.58 -38.85 60.18
N LEU A 8 29.52 -39.31 58.93
CA LEU A 8 29.43 -38.44 57.76
C LEU A 8 28.03 -37.82 57.71
N ILE A 9 27.97 -36.48 57.78
CA ILE A 9 26.79 -35.68 57.46
C ILE A 9 26.70 -35.59 55.93
N PRO A 10 25.60 -36.03 55.29
CA PRO A 10 25.46 -35.89 53.85
C PRO A 10 25.25 -34.40 53.50
N PHE A 11 26.12 -33.90 52.64
CA PHE A 11 26.03 -32.58 52.02
C PHE A 11 24.75 -32.54 51.18
N LEU A 12 23.71 -31.88 51.67
CA LEU A 12 22.52 -31.56 50.89
C LEU A 12 22.95 -30.64 49.73
N LEU A 13 23.00 -31.21 48.53
CA LEU A 13 23.07 -30.49 47.27
C LEU A 13 21.89 -29.51 47.23
N GLY A 14 22.20 -28.22 47.39
CA GLY A 14 21.23 -27.14 47.20
C GLY A 14 20.63 -27.25 45.81
N THR A 15 19.30 -27.29 45.75
CA THR A 15 18.55 -27.14 44.50
C THR A 15 18.95 -25.81 43.85
N PRO A 16 19.32 -25.77 42.56
CA PRO A 16 19.58 -24.50 41.89
C PRO A 16 18.30 -23.67 41.92
N LEU A 17 18.41 -22.45 42.43
CA LEU A 17 17.40 -21.41 42.30
C LEU A 17 17.01 -21.30 40.81
N PRO A 18 15.70 -21.15 40.48
CA PRO A 18 15.29 -20.93 39.11
C PRO A 18 16.07 -19.75 38.54
N ALA A 19 16.64 -19.93 37.36
CA ALA A 19 17.33 -18.88 36.63
C ALA A 19 16.41 -17.65 36.57
N SER A 20 16.89 -16.54 37.13
CA SER A 20 16.27 -15.23 36.95
C SER A 20 15.89 -15.08 35.49
N ALA A 21 14.61 -14.85 35.21
CA ALA A 21 14.18 -14.46 33.88
C ALA A 21 15.09 -13.30 33.45
N LYS A 22 15.71 -13.43 32.28
CA LYS A 22 16.53 -12.37 31.71
C LYS A 22 15.68 -11.09 31.74
N PRO A 23 16.15 -9.97 32.32
CA PRO A 23 15.37 -8.74 32.26
C PRO A 23 15.12 -8.44 30.79
N MET A 24 13.85 -8.25 30.44
CA MET A 24 13.42 -7.96 29.07
C MET A 24 13.18 -6.47 28.96
N PRO A 25 13.44 -5.85 27.79
CA PRO A 25 13.05 -4.47 27.56
C PRO A 25 11.53 -4.30 27.71
N GLU A 26 11.06 -3.07 27.95
CA GLU A 26 9.65 -2.75 28.14
C GLU A 26 9.16 -1.73 27.11
N PHE A 27 8.01 -2.02 26.50
CA PHE A 27 7.17 -1.04 25.83
C PHE A 27 6.08 -0.59 26.80
N LEU A 28 6.21 0.64 27.31
CA LEU A 28 5.28 1.26 28.23
C LEU A 28 4.42 2.30 27.52
N GLU A 29 3.11 2.13 27.49
CA GLU A 29 2.17 3.17 27.05
C GLU A 29 1.47 3.81 28.23
N LEU A 30 1.62 5.12 28.38
CA LEU A 30 0.86 5.94 29.33
C LEU A 30 -0.25 6.64 28.56
N GLY A 31 -1.50 6.33 28.88
CA GLY A 31 -2.65 6.82 28.14
C GLY A 31 -3.92 6.89 28.96
N SER A 32 -5.06 7.05 28.27
CA SER A 32 -6.38 6.99 28.90
C SER A 32 -7.40 6.31 28.02
N LYS A 33 -8.23 5.43 28.59
CA LYS A 33 -9.36 4.78 27.89
C LYS A 33 -10.36 5.78 27.31
N THR A 34 -10.40 7.00 27.84
CA THR A 34 -11.28 8.08 27.36
C THR A 34 -10.68 8.91 26.22
N CYS A 35 -9.37 8.78 25.96
CA CYS A 35 -8.66 9.54 24.93
C CYS A 35 -8.77 8.85 23.55
N ILE A 36 -9.18 9.59 22.52
CA ILE A 36 -9.42 9.04 21.17
C ILE A 36 -8.16 8.39 20.59
N PRO A 37 -6.99 9.08 20.52
CA PRO A 37 -5.74 8.43 20.09
C PRO A 37 -5.31 7.22 20.93
N CYS A 38 -5.57 7.20 22.24
CA CYS A 38 -5.26 6.03 23.09
C CYS A 38 -6.14 4.81 22.74
N ARG A 39 -7.41 5.02 22.41
CA ARG A 39 -8.29 3.94 21.93
C ARG A 39 -7.83 3.36 20.59
N LEU A 40 -7.20 4.19 19.75
CA LEU A 40 -6.54 3.69 18.55
C LEU A 40 -5.35 2.81 18.94
N MET A 41 -4.49 3.23 19.87
CA MET A 41 -3.35 2.41 20.31
C MET A 41 -3.71 1.08 20.97
N ALA A 42 -4.81 1.01 21.72
CA ALA A 42 -5.20 -0.15 22.54
C ALA A 42 -5.06 -1.53 21.84
N PRO A 43 -5.63 -1.78 20.65
CA PRO A 43 -5.44 -3.05 19.97
C PRO A 43 -4.00 -3.33 19.52
N ILE A 44 -3.15 -2.33 19.28
CA ILE A 44 -1.72 -2.62 19.07
C ILE A 44 -1.13 -3.16 20.34
N VAL A 45 -1.36 -2.47 21.46
CA VAL A 45 -0.75 -2.82 22.74
C VAL A 45 -1.17 -4.23 23.14
N GLU A 46 -2.44 -4.58 22.97
CA GLU A 46 -2.95 -5.93 23.16
C GLU A 46 -2.27 -6.95 22.25
N ARG A 47 -2.11 -6.62 20.95
CA ARG A 47 -1.50 -7.52 19.99
C ARG A 47 0.00 -7.70 20.23
N LEU A 48 0.73 -6.63 20.55
CA LEU A 48 2.15 -6.69 20.89
C LEU A 48 2.39 -7.57 22.11
N LYS A 49 1.54 -7.42 23.13
CA LYS A 49 1.59 -8.24 24.34
C LYS A 49 1.43 -9.73 24.04
N VAL A 50 0.66 -10.10 23.02
CA VAL A 50 0.46 -11.51 22.61
C VAL A 50 1.61 -11.99 21.73
N ASP A 51 1.91 -11.26 20.65
CA ASP A 51 2.84 -11.67 19.60
C ASP A 51 4.30 -11.68 20.09
N PHE A 52 4.68 -10.76 21.00
CA PHE A 52 6.06 -10.50 21.40
C PHE A 52 6.33 -10.75 22.89
N LYS A 53 5.47 -11.52 23.56
CA LYS A 53 5.59 -11.83 24.99
C LYS A 53 6.95 -12.43 25.42
N ASN A 54 7.68 -13.00 24.46
CA ASN A 54 9.00 -13.61 24.68
C ASN A 54 10.16 -12.66 24.32
N ASP A 55 9.87 -11.50 23.73
CA ASP A 55 10.84 -10.57 23.17
C ASP A 55 10.94 -9.29 24.02
N PHE A 56 9.79 -8.74 24.42
CA PHE A 56 9.70 -7.56 25.30
C PHE A 56 8.41 -7.58 26.14
N THR A 57 8.43 -6.89 27.29
CA THR A 57 7.23 -6.69 28.09
C THR A 57 6.40 -5.53 27.55
N THR A 58 5.07 -5.69 27.52
CA THR A 58 4.15 -4.65 27.05
C THR A 58 3.22 -4.25 28.18
N ARG A 59 3.23 -2.97 28.58
CA ARG A 59 2.42 -2.44 29.69
C ARG A 59 1.67 -1.18 29.28
N PHE A 60 0.37 -1.15 29.54
CA PHE A 60 -0.44 0.04 29.47
C PHE A 60 -0.73 0.56 30.88
N VAL A 61 -0.61 1.87 31.09
CA VAL A 61 -0.92 2.56 32.34
C VAL A 61 -1.95 3.66 32.08
N GLU A 62 -3.08 3.58 32.78
CA GLU A 62 -4.09 4.63 32.77
C GLU A 62 -3.59 5.81 33.60
N VAL A 63 -3.34 6.95 32.95
CA VAL A 63 -2.88 8.20 33.58
C VAL A 63 -3.89 9.35 33.43
N GLY A 64 -5.07 9.06 32.87
CA GLY A 64 -6.16 10.03 32.73
C GLY A 64 -6.84 10.37 34.06
N ILE A 65 -8.09 10.86 33.98
CA ILE A 65 -8.87 11.22 35.16
C ILE A 65 -9.07 9.98 36.04
N GLY A 66 -8.55 10.02 37.27
CA GLY A 66 -8.61 8.91 38.22
C GLY A 66 -7.55 7.82 38.01
N GLY A 67 -6.59 8.02 37.10
CA GLY A 67 -5.47 7.12 36.83
C GLY A 67 -4.27 7.31 37.77
N ASP A 68 -3.18 6.59 37.46
CA ASP A 68 -1.91 6.63 38.19
C ASP A 68 -1.13 7.90 37.87
N LYS A 69 -1.32 8.93 38.70
CA LYS A 69 -0.63 10.21 38.57
C LYS A 69 0.85 10.11 38.94
N THR A 70 1.25 9.16 39.78
CA THR A 70 2.64 9.01 40.20
C THR A 70 3.53 8.58 39.04
N LEU A 71 3.06 7.66 38.18
CA LEU A 71 3.77 7.30 36.96
C LEU A 71 3.75 8.43 35.91
N ALA A 72 2.64 9.16 35.80
CA ALA A 72 2.56 10.33 34.92
C ALA A 72 3.57 11.42 35.30
N GLU A 73 3.73 11.68 36.61
CA GLU A 73 4.72 12.60 37.15
C GLU A 73 6.15 12.07 36.98
N LYS A 74 6.39 10.78 37.28
CA LYS A 74 7.71 10.14 37.15
C LYS A 74 8.28 10.30 35.74
N PHE A 75 7.45 10.12 34.71
CA PHE A 75 7.87 10.18 33.31
C PHE A 75 7.64 11.56 32.66
N ASP A 76 7.22 12.56 33.43
CA ASP A 76 6.91 13.93 32.99
C ASP A 76 5.94 13.99 31.80
N ILE A 77 4.82 13.27 31.89
CA ILE A 77 3.84 13.16 30.80
C ILE A 77 3.07 14.48 30.61
N LYS A 78 3.19 15.05 29.41
CA LYS A 78 2.47 16.28 29.00
C LYS A 78 1.36 16.04 27.98
N VAL A 79 1.48 14.97 27.19
CA VAL A 79 0.58 14.59 26.10
C VAL A 79 0.24 13.12 26.25
N ILE A 80 -0.97 12.68 25.89
CA ILE A 80 -1.33 11.26 25.85
C ILE A 80 -1.91 10.85 24.48
N PRO A 81 -1.64 9.63 24.00
CA PRO A 81 -0.78 8.62 24.62
C PRO A 81 0.71 8.98 24.47
N THR A 82 1.52 8.59 25.46
CA THR A 82 2.98 8.57 25.36
C THR A 82 3.46 7.13 25.41
N GLN A 83 4.24 6.72 24.41
CA GLN A 83 4.88 5.41 24.39
C GLN A 83 6.36 5.57 24.75
N ILE A 84 6.83 4.80 25.73
CA ILE A 84 8.20 4.84 26.24
C ILE A 84 8.82 3.46 26.05
N PHE A 85 10.01 3.45 25.46
CA PHE A 85 10.82 2.27 25.23
C PHE A 85 11.89 2.25 26.32
N LEU A 86 11.82 1.25 27.19
CA LEU A 86 12.74 1.07 28.30
C LEU A 86 13.66 -0.12 28.00
N ASP A 87 14.92 -0.01 28.39
CA ASP A 87 15.85 -1.13 28.39
C ASP A 87 15.57 -2.09 29.55
N GLU A 88 16.41 -3.13 29.64
CA GLU A 88 16.38 -4.16 30.68
C GLU A 88 16.57 -3.62 32.11
N ASN A 89 17.01 -2.37 32.27
CA ASN A 89 17.29 -1.71 33.54
C ASN A 89 16.34 -0.52 33.80
N ASP A 90 15.17 -0.50 33.15
CA ASP A 90 14.18 0.60 33.22
C ASP A 90 14.72 1.97 32.73
N LYS A 91 15.84 1.98 31.99
CA LYS A 91 16.34 3.22 31.41
C LYS A 91 15.55 3.54 30.16
N GLU A 92 15.05 4.76 30.09
CA GLU A 92 14.41 5.27 28.88
C GLU A 92 15.40 5.38 27.72
N LEU A 93 15.10 4.63 26.66
CA LEU A 93 15.83 4.65 25.40
C LEU A 93 15.23 5.65 24.43
N TRP A 94 13.90 5.71 24.37
CA TRP A 94 13.16 6.59 23.47
C TRP A 94 11.71 6.77 23.93
N ARG A 95 11.10 7.88 23.53
CA ARG A 95 9.66 8.13 23.71
C ARG A 95 8.99 8.69 22.45
N HIS A 96 7.70 8.40 22.29
CA HIS A 96 6.80 8.94 21.27
C HIS A 96 5.59 9.58 21.92
N GLU A 97 5.10 10.67 21.32
CA GLU A 97 3.83 11.29 21.70
C GLU A 97 2.83 11.16 20.55
N GLY A 98 1.63 10.66 20.88
CA GLY A 98 0.55 10.43 19.93
C GLY A 98 0.52 9.00 19.39
N TYR A 99 -0.07 8.85 18.21
CA TYR A 99 -0.25 7.53 17.58
C TYR A 99 1.07 7.03 16.98
N ILE A 100 1.39 5.76 17.19
CA ILE A 100 2.48 5.04 16.50
C ILE A 100 1.94 3.69 16.00
N SER A 101 2.25 3.29 14.78
CA SER A 101 1.77 2.01 14.23
C SER A 101 2.50 0.81 14.83
N ARG A 102 1.90 -0.39 14.77
CA ARG A 102 2.58 -1.64 15.12
C ARG A 102 3.94 -1.77 14.42
N PHE A 103 3.97 -1.52 13.12
CA PHE A 103 5.23 -1.45 12.38
C PHE A 103 6.18 -0.42 13.00
N GLY A 104 5.73 0.82 13.23
CA GLY A 104 6.58 1.88 13.79
C GLY A 104 7.17 1.52 15.14
N ILE A 105 6.44 0.79 15.99
CA ILE A 105 6.94 0.28 17.27
C ILE A 105 8.05 -0.75 17.05
N LEU A 106 7.82 -1.73 16.18
CA LEU A 106 8.82 -2.74 15.85
C LEU A 106 10.05 -2.09 15.18
N ASP A 107 9.82 -1.10 14.32
CA ASP A 107 10.88 -0.38 13.59
C ASP A 107 11.75 0.39 14.57
N LYS A 108 11.13 0.96 15.61
CA LYS A 108 11.84 1.60 16.70
C LYS A 108 12.67 0.61 17.51
N TRP A 109 12.13 -0.55 17.87
CA TRP A 109 12.92 -1.61 18.52
C TRP A 109 14.14 -2.02 17.67
N ARG A 110 13.97 -2.09 16.36
CA ARG A 110 15.07 -2.35 15.40
C ARG A 110 16.13 -1.25 15.44
N GLU A 111 15.72 0.03 15.38
CA GLU A 111 16.65 1.17 15.49
C GLU A 111 17.43 1.16 16.80
N LEU A 112 16.78 0.76 17.90
CA LEU A 112 17.35 0.56 19.22
C LEU A 112 18.22 -0.70 19.36
N LYS A 113 18.46 -1.42 18.25
CA LYS A 113 19.35 -2.60 18.14
C LYS A 113 18.85 -3.87 18.83
N TYR A 114 17.53 -4.02 18.97
CA TYR A 114 16.93 -5.27 19.44
C TYR A 114 16.69 -6.26 18.29
N ALA A 115 17.42 -7.37 18.30
CA ALA A 115 17.49 -8.34 17.20
C ALA A 115 16.16 -9.04 16.86
N PHE A 116 15.22 -9.14 17.80
CA PHE A 116 13.89 -9.72 17.54
C PHE A 116 13.09 -8.88 16.53
N ALA A 117 13.34 -7.57 16.46
CA ALA A 117 12.63 -6.70 15.53
C ALA A 117 13.16 -6.85 14.10
N ASP A 118 14.45 -7.17 13.94
CA ASP A 118 15.02 -7.49 12.64
C ASP A 118 14.30 -8.71 12.04
N SER A 119 14.14 -9.81 12.77
CA SER A 119 13.52 -11.02 12.20
C SER A 119 12.08 -10.81 11.73
N VAL A 120 11.33 -9.89 12.34
CA VAL A 120 9.93 -9.60 11.99
C VAL A 120 9.79 -8.57 10.86
N LEU A 121 10.70 -7.60 10.77
CA LEU A 121 10.63 -6.54 9.77
C LEU A 121 11.45 -6.81 8.52
N LYS A 122 12.34 -7.80 8.57
CA LYS A 122 13.28 -8.07 7.49
C LYS A 122 12.60 -8.66 6.27
N THR A 123 12.46 -7.83 5.25
CA THR A 123 12.20 -8.23 3.88
C THR A 123 13.48 -8.06 3.06
N ASP A 124 14.30 -9.11 2.97
CA ASP A 124 15.66 -9.05 2.40
C ASP A 124 15.75 -8.90 0.88
N TYR A 125 14.67 -8.51 0.21
CA TYR A 125 14.64 -8.46 -1.25
C TYR A 125 14.39 -7.05 -1.77
N SER A 126 15.37 -6.50 -2.47
CA SER A 126 15.24 -5.26 -3.22
C SER A 126 15.97 -5.34 -4.55
N ARG A 127 15.52 -4.52 -5.50
CA ARG A 127 16.20 -4.28 -6.78
C ARG A 127 16.23 -2.78 -7.02
N MET A 128 17.39 -2.17 -6.83
CA MET A 128 17.57 -0.71 -6.91
C MET A 128 17.93 -0.21 -8.31
N GLU A 129 18.36 -1.12 -9.19
CA GLU A 129 18.64 -0.85 -10.60
C GLU A 129 17.94 -1.91 -11.45
N PRO A 130 17.39 -1.57 -12.63
CA PRO A 130 16.67 -2.51 -13.46
C PRO A 130 17.60 -3.63 -13.96
N ALA A 131 17.08 -4.86 -14.03
CA ALA A 131 17.83 -6.02 -14.54
C ALA A 131 18.00 -5.98 -16.08
N GLY A 132 17.18 -5.18 -16.76
CA GLY A 132 17.27 -4.93 -18.20
C GLY A 132 16.71 -3.55 -18.54
N LYS A 133 17.23 -2.94 -19.60
CA LYS A 133 16.71 -1.68 -20.13
C LYS A 133 15.42 -1.94 -20.92
N ASP A 134 14.52 -0.97 -20.90
CA ASP A 134 13.42 -0.96 -21.85
C ASP A 134 13.95 -0.53 -23.22
N GLU A 135 13.99 -1.44 -24.18
CA GLU A 135 14.50 -1.18 -25.54
C GLU A 135 13.46 -0.56 -26.47
N ARG A 136 12.19 -0.46 -26.02
CA ARG A 136 11.12 0.16 -26.81
C ARG A 136 11.38 1.65 -26.98
N LEU A 137 10.96 2.20 -28.13
CA LEU A 137 10.97 3.64 -28.33
C LEU A 137 10.00 4.29 -27.32
N LYS A 138 10.33 5.49 -26.83
CA LYS A 138 9.45 6.25 -25.92
C LYS A 138 8.03 6.42 -26.49
N SER A 139 7.88 6.49 -27.81
CA SER A 139 6.58 6.60 -28.48
C SER A 139 5.72 5.33 -28.42
N GLN A 140 6.31 4.17 -28.09
CA GLN A 140 5.66 2.87 -27.96
C GLN A 140 5.26 2.55 -26.52
N ILE A 141 5.64 3.40 -25.56
CA ILE A 141 5.42 3.18 -24.12
C ILE A 141 4.28 4.09 -23.65
N CYS A 142 3.26 3.49 -23.04
CA CYS A 142 2.16 4.23 -22.44
C CYS A 142 2.69 5.08 -21.28
N ALA A 143 2.48 6.39 -21.32
CA ALA A 143 2.93 7.33 -20.30
C ALA A 143 2.26 7.11 -18.92
N MET A 144 1.24 6.24 -18.84
CA MET A 144 0.47 5.98 -17.64
C MET A 144 0.81 4.66 -16.95
N CYS A 145 0.96 3.58 -17.71
CA CYS A 145 1.12 2.22 -17.18
C CYS A 145 2.39 1.50 -17.65
N ASP A 146 3.23 2.18 -18.45
CA ASP A 146 4.43 1.63 -19.10
C ASP A 146 4.18 0.44 -20.05
N GLY A 147 2.90 0.11 -20.30
CA GLY A 147 2.49 -0.91 -21.26
C GLY A 147 2.81 -0.53 -22.71
N THR A 148 2.91 -1.54 -23.57
CA THR A 148 3.10 -1.34 -25.01
C THR A 148 1.83 -0.72 -25.60
N ILE A 149 2.01 0.29 -26.44
CA ILE A 149 0.91 0.93 -27.18
C ILE A 149 0.63 0.13 -28.45
N ASP A 150 -0.63 -0.24 -28.65
CA ASP A 150 -1.16 -0.65 -29.96
C ASP A 150 -1.60 0.61 -30.72
N ASP A 151 -1.14 0.77 -31.96
CA ASP A 151 -1.48 1.93 -32.79
C ASP A 151 -2.98 2.07 -33.06
N LYS A 152 -3.77 0.98 -32.93
CA LYS A 152 -5.24 1.00 -33.11
C LYS A 152 -6.01 1.51 -31.90
N THR A 153 -5.39 1.54 -30.72
CA THR A 153 -6.03 2.02 -29.48
C THR A 153 -5.35 3.27 -28.93
N LEU A 154 -4.27 3.73 -29.57
CA LEU A 154 -3.50 4.90 -29.17
C LEU A 154 -4.40 6.12 -28.91
N VAL A 155 -4.13 6.78 -27.78
CA VAL A 155 -4.62 8.13 -27.48
C VAL A 155 -3.41 9.05 -27.30
N VAL A 156 -3.46 10.22 -27.91
CA VAL A 156 -2.38 11.22 -27.88
C VAL A 156 -2.92 12.53 -27.34
N VAL A 157 -2.24 13.09 -26.34
CA VAL A 157 -2.45 14.47 -25.89
C VAL A 157 -1.33 15.33 -26.46
N LYS A 158 -1.70 16.31 -27.29
CA LYS A 158 -0.77 17.28 -27.88
C LYS A 158 -0.36 18.31 -26.82
N THR A 159 0.94 18.52 -26.62
CA THR A 159 1.44 19.54 -25.70
C THR A 159 2.59 20.33 -26.33
N ALA A 160 2.86 21.53 -25.82
CA ALA A 160 4.00 22.34 -26.27
C ALA A 160 5.37 21.67 -26.01
N LYS A 161 5.44 20.70 -25.08
CA LYS A 161 6.67 19.97 -24.72
C LYS A 161 6.80 18.61 -25.43
N GLY A 162 5.87 18.31 -26.32
CA GLY A 162 5.79 17.05 -27.04
C GLY A 162 4.54 16.24 -26.70
N ASP A 163 4.27 15.26 -27.55
CA ASP A 163 3.10 14.40 -27.43
C ASP A 163 3.20 13.46 -26.23
N VAL A 164 2.13 13.39 -25.43
CA VAL A 164 1.97 12.37 -24.40
C VAL A 164 1.06 11.27 -24.93
N ARG A 165 1.50 10.01 -24.85
CA ARG A 165 0.84 8.88 -25.52
C ARG A 165 0.33 7.87 -24.50
N TYR A 166 -0.87 7.38 -24.71
CA TYR A 166 -1.55 6.40 -23.86
C TYR A 166 -1.96 5.19 -24.72
N CYS A 167 -1.90 3.99 -24.13
CA CYS A 167 -2.27 2.76 -24.85
C CYS A 167 -3.77 2.62 -25.14
N GLY A 168 -4.62 3.49 -24.58
CA GLY A 168 -6.06 3.41 -24.72
C GLY A 168 -6.79 4.56 -24.04
N PRO A 169 -8.08 4.77 -24.37
CA PRO A 169 -8.92 5.76 -23.69
C PRO A 169 -8.93 5.58 -22.17
N HIS A 170 -8.93 4.36 -21.66
CA HIS A 170 -8.89 4.11 -20.21
C HIS A 170 -7.66 4.73 -19.52
N CYS A 171 -6.45 4.52 -20.05
CA CYS A 171 -5.24 5.12 -19.48
C CYS A 171 -5.24 6.65 -19.59
N TYR A 172 -5.84 7.20 -20.65
CA TYR A 172 -6.08 8.63 -20.76
C TYR A 172 -7.04 9.12 -19.65
N PHE A 173 -8.18 8.46 -19.42
CA PHE A 173 -9.14 8.89 -18.40
C PHE A 173 -8.63 8.69 -16.97
N ILE A 174 -7.77 7.70 -16.73
CA ILE A 174 -6.99 7.59 -15.49
C ILE A 174 -6.17 8.85 -15.28
N MET A 175 -5.41 9.26 -16.29
CA MET A 175 -4.58 10.46 -16.24
C MET A 175 -5.46 11.70 -16.01
N GLU A 176 -6.52 11.87 -16.81
CA GLU A 176 -7.44 12.99 -16.69
C GLU A 176 -8.06 13.07 -15.29
N SER A 177 -8.45 11.92 -14.69
CA SER A 177 -9.02 11.88 -13.34
C SER A 177 -8.05 12.34 -12.24
N CYS A 178 -6.74 12.21 -12.48
CA CYS A 178 -5.70 12.57 -11.51
C CYS A 178 -5.09 13.96 -11.71
N LEU A 179 -5.45 14.66 -12.79
CA LEU A 179 -5.07 16.05 -12.98
C LEU A 179 -5.83 16.96 -12.00
N LEU A 180 -5.09 17.80 -11.30
CA LEU A 180 -5.61 18.86 -10.42
C LEU A 180 -5.61 20.25 -11.07
N GLU A 181 -4.94 20.37 -12.22
CA GLU A 181 -4.84 21.61 -12.98
C GLU A 181 -6.07 21.82 -13.85
N ASP A 182 -6.18 23.00 -14.44
CA ASP A 182 -7.24 23.32 -15.39
C ASP A 182 -7.20 22.33 -16.57
N LYS A 183 -8.35 21.70 -16.83
CA LYS A 183 -8.54 20.69 -17.89
C LYS A 183 -9.18 21.27 -19.14
N SER A 184 -9.47 22.58 -19.15
CA SER A 184 -10.23 23.26 -20.21
C SER A 184 -9.71 22.97 -21.61
N LEU A 185 -8.39 22.91 -21.79
CA LEU A 185 -7.75 22.65 -23.09
C LEU A 185 -7.31 21.19 -23.29
N LEU A 186 -7.49 20.32 -22.29
CA LEU A 186 -6.99 18.95 -22.39
C LEU A 186 -7.76 18.17 -23.46
N GLU A 187 -9.08 18.28 -23.47
CA GLU A 187 -9.95 17.58 -24.39
C GLU A 187 -9.72 18.02 -25.84
N ASP A 188 -9.60 19.34 -26.07
CA ASP A 188 -9.33 19.93 -27.39
C ASP A 188 -7.99 19.47 -28.00
N ASN A 189 -7.01 19.18 -27.14
CA ASN A 189 -5.69 18.68 -27.54
C ASN A 189 -5.60 17.15 -27.59
N THR A 190 -6.70 16.44 -27.33
CA THR A 190 -6.73 14.97 -27.30
C THR A 190 -7.14 14.41 -28.66
N GLN A 191 -6.33 13.50 -29.18
CA GLN A 191 -6.63 12.70 -30.36
C GLN A 191 -6.65 11.22 -30.01
N ALA A 192 -7.47 10.44 -30.70
CA ALA A 192 -7.50 8.99 -30.58
C ALA A 192 -7.41 8.33 -31.96
N ALA A 193 -6.80 7.15 -32.00
CA ALA A 193 -6.63 6.39 -33.22
C ALA A 193 -7.96 5.77 -33.66
N ASP A 194 -8.27 5.89 -34.95
CA ASP A 194 -9.30 5.10 -35.60
C ASP A 194 -8.83 3.64 -35.68
N TYR A 195 -9.63 2.73 -35.14
CA TYR A 195 -9.28 1.32 -34.94
C TYR A 195 -9.03 0.57 -36.26
N GLN A 196 -9.57 1.04 -37.38
CA GLN A 196 -9.35 0.43 -38.69
C GLN A 196 -8.02 0.86 -39.31
N THR A 197 -7.68 2.14 -39.20
CA THR A 197 -6.58 2.74 -39.96
C THR A 197 -5.35 3.08 -39.11
N GLY A 198 -5.48 3.15 -37.78
CA GLY A 198 -4.44 3.64 -36.87
C GLY A 198 -4.18 5.14 -36.95
N ARG A 199 -4.90 5.88 -37.83
CA ARG A 199 -4.75 7.34 -37.95
C ARG A 199 -5.48 8.03 -36.81
N THR A 200 -4.87 9.08 -36.25
CA THR A 200 -5.47 9.82 -35.13
C THR A 200 -6.37 10.95 -35.61
N PHE A 201 -7.47 11.15 -34.88
CA PHE A 201 -8.43 12.23 -35.09
C PHE A 201 -8.79 12.87 -33.75
N PRO A 202 -9.32 14.11 -33.72
CA PRO A 202 -9.83 14.71 -32.48
C PRO A 202 -10.79 13.74 -31.76
N ALA A 203 -10.52 13.45 -30.49
CA ALA A 203 -11.22 12.39 -29.76
C ALA A 203 -12.74 12.62 -29.70
N ALA A 204 -13.16 13.87 -29.52
CA ALA A 204 -14.56 14.26 -29.51
C ALA A 204 -15.32 13.99 -30.83
N GLN A 205 -14.62 13.73 -31.95
CA GLN A 205 -15.21 13.49 -33.28
C GLN A 205 -15.30 12.01 -33.66
N LEU A 206 -14.97 11.10 -32.74
CA LEU A 206 -14.99 9.65 -32.96
C LEU A 206 -16.21 8.99 -32.31
N HIS A 207 -16.54 7.80 -32.82
CA HIS A 207 -17.54 6.90 -32.26
C HIS A 207 -16.82 5.78 -31.51
N TYR A 208 -17.17 5.55 -30.24
CA TYR A 208 -16.47 4.61 -29.39
C TYR A 208 -17.30 3.36 -29.16
N LEU A 209 -16.91 2.24 -29.76
CA LEU A 209 -17.46 0.95 -29.41
C LEU A 209 -16.93 0.53 -28.04
N TYR A 210 -17.83 0.53 -27.06
CA TYR A 210 -17.59 0.08 -25.69
C TYR A 210 -18.26 -1.27 -25.49
N GLY A 211 -17.47 -2.30 -25.20
CA GLY A 211 -17.97 -3.66 -25.02
C GLY A 211 -17.01 -4.51 -24.21
N PHE A 212 -17.17 -5.82 -24.25
CA PHE A 212 -16.34 -6.77 -23.52
C PHE A 212 -15.73 -7.76 -24.51
N SER A 213 -14.47 -8.12 -24.30
CA SER A 213 -13.82 -9.17 -25.09
C SER A 213 -14.27 -10.54 -24.57
N ASP A 214 -14.35 -11.54 -25.45
CA ASP A 214 -14.76 -12.90 -25.05
C ASP A 214 -13.92 -13.43 -23.87
N GLY A 215 -14.61 -13.75 -22.77
CA GLY A 215 -13.99 -14.31 -21.55
C GLY A 215 -13.34 -13.30 -20.61
N ASN A 216 -13.36 -11.98 -20.91
CA ASN A 216 -12.83 -10.94 -20.03
C ASN A 216 -13.92 -9.94 -19.64
N ALA A 217 -14.18 -9.81 -18.34
CA ALA A 217 -15.11 -8.80 -17.80
C ALA A 217 -14.56 -7.37 -17.93
N ARG A 218 -13.27 -7.20 -18.24
CA ARG A 218 -12.65 -5.89 -18.44
C ARG A 218 -13.17 -5.23 -19.72
N PRO A 219 -13.63 -3.97 -19.67
CA PRO A 219 -14.09 -3.27 -20.85
C PRO A 219 -13.02 -3.12 -21.94
N SER A 220 -13.48 -3.23 -23.18
CA SER A 220 -12.73 -2.95 -24.41
C SER A 220 -13.30 -1.72 -25.09
N ILE A 221 -12.41 -0.87 -25.64
CA ILE A 221 -12.79 0.38 -26.29
C ILE A 221 -12.11 0.44 -27.66
N LYS A 222 -12.90 0.56 -28.72
CA LYS A 222 -12.43 0.74 -30.10
C LYS A 222 -13.03 2.02 -30.66
N ALA A 223 -12.20 2.95 -31.12
CA ALA A 223 -12.67 4.22 -31.66
C ALA A 223 -12.77 4.15 -33.20
N PHE A 224 -13.78 4.79 -33.79
CA PHE A 224 -14.02 4.78 -35.23
C PHE A 224 -14.36 6.17 -35.73
N LYS A 225 -13.75 6.60 -36.85
CA LYS A 225 -14.09 7.86 -37.50
C LYS A 225 -15.43 7.81 -38.23
N ASP A 226 -15.78 6.63 -38.75
CA ASP A 226 -17.04 6.35 -39.45
C ASP A 226 -17.97 5.50 -38.55
N GLY A 227 -19.12 6.08 -38.18
CA GLY A 227 -20.12 5.40 -37.36
C GLY A 227 -20.69 4.12 -38.00
N LYS A 228 -20.70 4.00 -39.33
CA LYS A 228 -21.13 2.77 -40.00
C LYS A 228 -20.18 1.61 -39.75
N GLN A 229 -18.88 1.91 -39.64
CA GLN A 229 -17.86 0.92 -39.32
C GLN A 229 -17.94 0.48 -37.85
N ALA A 230 -18.20 1.43 -36.94
CA ALA A 230 -18.48 1.11 -35.55
C ALA A 230 -19.70 0.16 -35.43
N LEU A 231 -20.79 0.43 -36.15
CA LEU A 231 -21.99 -0.42 -36.17
C LEU A 231 -21.74 -1.79 -36.81
N LYS A 232 -20.86 -1.87 -37.81
CA LYS A 232 -20.45 -3.17 -38.35
C LYS A 232 -19.66 -3.98 -37.32
N GLU A 233 -18.81 -3.33 -36.54
CA GLU A 233 -18.01 -3.99 -35.50
C GLU A 233 -18.86 -4.44 -34.31
N THR A 234 -19.94 -3.73 -33.95
CA THR A 234 -20.87 -4.20 -32.90
C THR A 234 -21.49 -5.55 -33.26
N GLY A 235 -21.75 -5.80 -34.54
CA GLY A 235 -22.27 -7.10 -35.01
C GLY A 235 -21.28 -8.27 -34.83
N LYS A 236 -20.00 -7.98 -34.60
CA LYS A 236 -18.95 -8.99 -34.37
C LYS A 236 -18.57 -9.13 -32.91
N ALA A 237 -18.41 -8.00 -32.22
CA ALA A 237 -17.86 -7.94 -30.87
C ALA A 237 -18.90 -7.62 -29.78
N GLY A 238 -20.16 -7.41 -30.15
CA GLY A 238 -21.18 -6.86 -29.26
C GLY A 238 -20.85 -5.44 -28.81
N GLY A 239 -21.49 -4.98 -27.73
CA GLY A 239 -21.24 -3.68 -27.11
C GLY A 239 -22.16 -2.56 -27.60
N SER A 240 -21.86 -1.34 -27.14
CA SER A 240 -22.61 -0.11 -27.41
C SER A 240 -21.69 0.96 -27.99
N ILE A 241 -22.20 1.74 -28.94
CA ILE A 241 -21.47 2.89 -29.49
C ILE A 241 -21.77 4.11 -28.62
N LEU A 242 -20.71 4.74 -28.10
CA LEU A 242 -20.76 5.91 -27.24
C LEU A 242 -20.15 7.11 -27.96
N ASP A 243 -20.64 8.31 -27.64
CA ASP A 243 -19.89 9.54 -27.88
C ASP A 243 -18.81 9.74 -26.80
N TRP A 244 -17.90 10.70 -27.02
CA TRP A 244 -16.81 10.98 -26.10
C TRP A 244 -17.27 11.36 -24.69
N ALA A 245 -18.29 12.21 -24.58
CA ALA A 245 -18.81 12.67 -23.29
C ALA A 245 -19.41 11.51 -22.47
N THR A 246 -20.11 10.59 -23.12
CA THR A 246 -20.68 9.40 -22.48
C THR A 246 -19.59 8.40 -22.12
N LEU A 247 -18.61 8.19 -22.99
CA LEU A 247 -17.44 7.38 -22.68
C LEU A 247 -16.72 7.91 -21.43
N LYS A 248 -16.41 9.21 -21.39
CA LYS A 248 -15.78 9.87 -20.24
C LYS A 248 -16.54 9.63 -18.94
N ARG A 249 -17.86 9.83 -18.95
CA ARG A 249 -18.71 9.56 -17.77
C ARG A 249 -18.63 8.09 -17.32
N LYS A 250 -18.60 7.14 -18.25
CA LYS A 250 -18.46 5.71 -17.94
C LYS A 250 -17.09 5.39 -17.35
N GLU A 251 -16.03 5.86 -18.00
CA GLU A 251 -14.63 5.62 -17.60
C GLU A 251 -14.28 6.21 -16.24
N GLN A 252 -14.94 7.31 -15.85
CA GLN A 252 -14.68 8.02 -14.59
C GLN A 252 -15.70 7.75 -13.49
N ALA A 253 -16.68 6.87 -13.73
CA ALA A 253 -17.76 6.57 -12.79
C ALA A 253 -17.25 5.86 -11.54
N ILE A 254 -16.35 4.89 -11.71
CA ILE A 254 -15.78 4.12 -10.61
C ILE A 254 -14.43 4.72 -10.25
N ARG A 255 -14.24 5.02 -8.96
CA ARG A 255 -13.05 5.71 -8.47
C ARG A 255 -12.45 5.00 -7.27
N CYS A 256 -11.14 5.13 -7.13
CA CYS A 256 -10.41 4.65 -5.98
C CYS A 256 -10.86 5.41 -4.72
N GLY A 257 -11.29 4.67 -3.70
CA GLY A 257 -11.71 5.21 -2.40
C GLY A 257 -10.60 5.93 -1.63
N PHE A 258 -9.33 5.81 -2.05
CA PHE A 258 -8.21 6.54 -1.46
C PHE A 258 -7.79 7.76 -2.28
N CYS A 259 -7.41 7.56 -3.55
CA CYS A 259 -6.80 8.64 -4.35
C CYS A 259 -7.74 9.26 -5.40
N ASP A 260 -9.00 8.81 -5.49
CA ASP A 260 -10.03 9.27 -6.44
C ASP A 260 -9.72 9.01 -7.92
N ARG A 261 -8.64 8.29 -8.22
CA ARG A 261 -8.31 7.83 -9.57
C ARG A 261 -9.45 6.98 -10.16
N ALA A 262 -9.79 7.21 -11.42
CA ALA A 262 -10.67 6.33 -12.19
C ALA A 262 -10.12 4.90 -12.26
N VAL A 263 -10.96 3.89 -12.05
CA VAL A 263 -10.53 2.48 -12.09
C VAL A 263 -11.59 1.62 -12.73
N TYR A 264 -11.14 0.52 -13.32
CA TYR A 264 -12.00 -0.62 -13.56
C TYR A 264 -12.03 -1.52 -12.32
N PRO A 265 -13.21 -1.95 -11.85
CA PRO A 265 -13.31 -2.96 -10.80
C PRO A 265 -12.48 -4.21 -11.06
N GLU A 266 -12.34 -4.60 -12.33
CA GLU A 266 -11.59 -5.79 -12.76
C GLU A 266 -10.08 -5.67 -12.54
N ASP A 267 -9.54 -4.45 -12.51
CA ASP A 267 -8.12 -4.17 -12.31
C ASP A 267 -7.81 -3.73 -10.86
N ALA A 268 -8.84 -3.41 -10.07
CA ALA A 268 -8.71 -2.77 -8.76
C ALA A 268 -8.76 -3.77 -7.60
N ALA A 269 -8.14 -3.40 -6.49
CA ALA A 269 -8.40 -4.05 -5.21
C ALA A 269 -9.84 -3.72 -4.77
N VAL A 270 -10.58 -4.72 -4.30
CA VAL A 270 -11.86 -4.49 -3.64
C VAL A 270 -11.57 -4.11 -2.18
N VAL A 271 -12.24 -3.08 -1.69
CA VAL A 271 -12.13 -2.64 -0.30
C VAL A 271 -13.52 -2.54 0.30
N LYS A 272 -13.77 -3.22 1.41
CA LYS A 272 -14.96 -3.02 2.21
C LYS A 272 -14.62 -2.11 3.38
N ALA A 273 -15.32 -0.99 3.52
CA ALA A 273 -15.14 -0.04 4.62
C ALA A 273 -16.52 0.31 5.17
N ASP A 274 -16.73 0.11 6.48
CA ASP A 274 -18.01 0.42 7.15
C ASP A 274 -19.25 -0.22 6.47
N GLY A 275 -19.11 -1.46 6.01
CA GLY A 275 -20.19 -2.20 5.34
C GLY A 275 -20.44 -1.82 3.87
N ILE A 276 -19.71 -0.83 3.33
CA ILE A 276 -19.83 -0.38 1.93
C ILE A 276 -18.59 -0.84 1.14
N TYR A 277 -18.80 -1.18 -0.13
CA TYR A 277 -17.71 -1.52 -1.05
C TYR A 277 -17.17 -0.28 -1.77
N THR A 278 -15.85 -0.20 -1.87
CA THR A 278 -15.08 0.76 -2.65
C THR A 278 -13.85 0.06 -3.24
N TRP A 279 -12.92 0.82 -3.82
CA TRP A 279 -11.80 0.28 -4.58
C TRP A 279 -10.45 0.90 -4.23
N GLY A 280 -9.39 0.11 -4.32
CA GLY A 280 -8.01 0.57 -4.39
C GLY A 280 -7.47 0.44 -5.80
N CYS A 281 -7.02 1.53 -6.44
CA CYS A 281 -6.39 1.45 -7.77
C CYS A 281 -5.06 0.68 -7.79
N CYS A 282 -4.52 0.37 -6.61
CA CYS A 282 -3.47 -0.60 -6.37
C CYS A 282 -3.58 -1.10 -4.93
N SER A 283 -2.79 -2.13 -4.59
CA SER A 283 -2.75 -2.70 -3.25
C SER A 283 -2.48 -1.69 -2.13
N HIS A 284 -1.62 -0.70 -2.39
CA HIS A 284 -1.28 0.32 -1.38
C HIS A 284 -2.36 1.39 -1.25
N CYS A 285 -3.03 1.75 -2.34
CA CYS A 285 -4.18 2.66 -2.29
C CYS A 285 -5.39 1.98 -1.62
N ALA A 286 -5.51 0.65 -1.74
CA ALA A 286 -6.51 -0.11 -1.02
C ALA A 286 -6.36 0.05 0.50
N LEU A 287 -5.13 -0.11 1.02
CA LEU A 287 -4.79 0.18 2.42
C LEU A 287 -5.02 1.65 2.78
N GLY A 288 -4.74 2.57 1.84
CA GLY A 288 -4.96 4.00 2.02
C GLY A 288 -6.42 4.39 2.29
N VAL A 289 -7.40 3.56 1.93
CA VAL A 289 -8.81 3.80 2.26
C VAL A 289 -8.99 3.92 3.77
N ALA A 290 -8.28 3.12 4.57
CA ALA A 290 -8.31 3.24 6.03
C ALA A 290 -7.83 4.63 6.49
N ALA A 291 -6.73 5.13 5.92
CA ALA A 291 -6.20 6.44 6.25
C ALA A 291 -7.15 7.58 5.85
N ARG A 292 -7.80 7.48 4.68
CA ARG A 292 -8.72 8.52 4.19
C ARG A 292 -10.05 8.56 4.95
N THR A 293 -10.56 7.40 5.36
CA THR A 293 -11.89 7.28 5.97
C THR A 293 -11.84 7.23 7.50
N GLY A 294 -10.69 6.86 8.08
CA GLY A 294 -10.56 6.54 9.50
C GLY A 294 -11.31 5.28 9.92
N LYS A 295 -11.72 4.45 8.96
CA LYS A 295 -12.51 3.23 9.19
C LYS A 295 -11.65 1.98 9.08
N ASP A 296 -12.14 0.93 9.71
CA ASP A 296 -11.66 -0.42 9.47
C ASP A 296 -12.05 -0.91 8.08
N ILE A 297 -11.13 -1.63 7.46
CA ILE A 297 -11.27 -2.12 6.10
C ILE A 297 -10.98 -3.61 5.99
N GLU A 298 -11.62 -4.23 5.01
CA GLU A 298 -11.23 -5.53 4.46
C GLU A 298 -10.78 -5.30 3.01
N VAL A 299 -9.51 -5.56 2.71
CA VAL A 299 -8.94 -5.47 1.36
C VAL A 299 -8.88 -6.85 0.74
N PHE A 300 -9.34 -6.97 -0.50
CA PHE A 300 -9.21 -8.16 -1.34
C PHE A 300 -8.43 -7.80 -2.59
N GLN A 301 -7.20 -8.27 -2.67
CA GLN A 301 -6.28 -7.99 -3.78
C GLN A 301 -5.71 -9.30 -4.31
N PRO A 302 -5.93 -9.64 -5.59
CA PRO A 302 -5.26 -10.75 -6.23
C PRO A 302 -3.73 -10.59 -6.18
N ASP A 303 -3.03 -11.68 -5.90
CA ASP A 303 -1.58 -11.83 -6.05
C ASP A 303 -1.19 -11.46 -7.49
N ARG A 304 -0.21 -10.55 -7.60
CA ARG A 304 0.15 -9.96 -8.90
C ARG A 304 0.81 -10.96 -9.86
N LEU A 305 1.29 -12.10 -9.38
CA LEU A 305 1.82 -13.19 -10.19
C LEU A 305 0.77 -14.26 -10.49
N THR A 306 0.04 -14.71 -9.47
CA THR A 306 -0.78 -15.94 -9.54
C THR A 306 -2.28 -15.70 -9.58
N GLY A 307 -2.75 -14.51 -9.21
CA GLY A 307 -4.17 -14.18 -9.08
C GLY A 307 -4.84 -14.73 -7.82
N VAL A 308 -4.12 -15.50 -6.98
CA VAL A 308 -4.65 -16.00 -5.69
C VAL A 308 -4.92 -14.82 -4.77
N MET A 309 -6.08 -14.82 -4.10
CA MET A 309 -6.51 -13.67 -3.29
C MET A 309 -5.64 -13.47 -2.05
N VAL A 310 -5.19 -12.24 -1.84
CA VAL A 310 -4.66 -11.74 -0.57
C VAL A 310 -5.75 -10.92 0.12
N THR A 311 -6.13 -11.34 1.32
CA THR A 311 -7.10 -10.64 2.16
C THR A 311 -6.38 -9.97 3.32
N VAL A 312 -6.64 -8.69 3.54
CA VAL A 312 -6.10 -7.92 4.68
C VAL A 312 -7.26 -7.32 5.44
N LYS A 313 -7.35 -7.60 6.74
CA LYS A 313 -8.33 -6.96 7.63
C LYS A 313 -7.62 -5.98 8.53
N THR A 314 -8.21 -4.81 8.72
CA THR A 314 -7.71 -3.83 9.69
C THR A 314 -8.63 -3.69 10.88
N PHE A 315 -8.04 -3.32 12.01
CA PHE A 315 -8.78 -2.94 13.21
C PHE A 315 -8.10 -1.72 13.86
N ASN A 316 -8.84 -0.64 14.07
CA ASN A 316 -8.38 0.66 14.56
C ASN A 316 -7.09 1.20 13.90
N GLY A 317 -6.93 0.99 12.60
CA GLY A 317 -5.78 1.52 11.84
C GLY A 317 -4.56 0.61 11.76
N TYR A 318 -4.66 -0.65 12.21
CA TYR A 318 -3.59 -1.66 12.06
C TYR A 318 -4.06 -2.85 11.28
N VAL A 319 -3.10 -3.62 10.76
CA VAL A 319 -3.39 -4.93 10.21
C VAL A 319 -3.76 -5.88 11.34
N GLN A 320 -5.00 -6.35 11.36
CA GLN A 320 -5.53 -7.35 12.28
C GLN A 320 -5.18 -8.76 11.79
N SER A 321 -5.36 -9.02 10.49
CA SER A 321 -5.03 -10.29 9.88
C SER A 321 -4.64 -10.14 8.41
N ILE A 322 -3.83 -11.08 7.94
CA ILE A 322 -3.44 -11.25 6.54
C ILE A 322 -3.67 -12.71 6.17
N GLU A 323 -4.35 -12.96 5.06
CA GLU A 323 -4.60 -14.29 4.53
C GLU A 323 -4.24 -14.35 3.04
N PRO A 324 -3.28 -15.20 2.62
CA PRO A 324 -2.40 -16.03 3.46
C PRO A 324 -1.46 -15.20 4.35
N ALA A 325 -1.10 -15.71 5.53
CA ALA A 325 -0.23 -15.00 6.48
C ALA A 325 1.19 -14.73 5.94
N THR A 326 1.61 -15.46 4.92
CA THR A 326 2.90 -15.29 4.22
C THR A 326 2.91 -14.12 3.23
N SER A 327 1.80 -13.39 3.09
CA SER A 327 1.68 -12.38 2.05
C SER A 327 2.55 -11.15 2.32
N VAL A 328 3.16 -10.64 1.25
CA VAL A 328 4.04 -9.46 1.26
C VAL A 328 3.61 -8.45 0.21
N ALA A 329 4.15 -7.25 0.29
CA ALA A 329 3.93 -6.20 -0.68
C ALA A 329 5.22 -5.85 -1.43
N TRP A 330 5.11 -5.50 -2.71
CA TRP A 330 6.18 -4.86 -3.47
C TRP A 330 5.94 -3.36 -3.48
N PHE A 331 6.94 -2.60 -3.03
CA PHE A 331 6.98 -1.15 -3.14
C PHE A 331 7.81 -0.74 -4.36
N GLY A 332 7.12 -0.41 -5.45
CA GLY A 332 7.76 0.06 -6.68
C GLY A 332 8.35 1.46 -6.52
N LEU A 333 9.60 1.62 -6.94
CA LEU A 333 10.38 2.84 -6.86
C LEU A 333 10.82 3.32 -8.25
N LYS A 334 10.93 4.64 -8.40
CA LYS A 334 11.58 5.28 -9.54
C LYS A 334 12.61 6.29 -9.05
N LYS A 335 13.70 6.41 -9.78
CA LYS A 335 14.77 7.39 -9.50
C LYS A 335 14.43 8.72 -10.18
N GLY A 336 14.34 9.79 -9.40
CA GLY A 336 14.14 11.14 -9.90
C GLY A 336 15.41 11.71 -10.55
N PRO A 337 15.29 12.85 -11.28
CA PRO A 337 16.45 13.54 -11.85
C PRO A 337 17.48 14.00 -10.80
N ASP A 338 17.05 14.18 -9.55
CA ASP A 338 17.89 14.52 -8.39
C ASP A 338 18.58 13.30 -7.76
N GLY A 339 18.41 12.11 -8.35
CA GLY A 339 18.97 10.85 -7.86
C GLY A 339 18.22 10.24 -6.68
N LYS A 340 17.16 10.88 -6.16
CA LYS A 340 16.37 10.35 -5.05
C LYS A 340 15.34 9.35 -5.54
N PHE A 341 15.06 8.34 -4.72
CA PHE A 341 13.98 7.39 -5.00
C PHE A 341 12.66 7.91 -4.45
N GLY A 342 11.62 7.84 -5.28
CA GLY A 342 10.24 8.03 -4.89
C GLY A 342 9.39 6.86 -5.35
N SER A 343 8.11 6.83 -4.95
CA SER A 343 7.18 5.81 -5.47
C SER A 343 7.15 5.86 -7.01
N ALA A 344 7.20 4.70 -7.66
CA ALA A 344 6.98 4.59 -9.09
C ALA A 344 5.50 4.82 -9.47
N GLY A 345 4.60 4.85 -8.49
CA GLY A 345 3.16 5.03 -8.69
C GLY A 345 2.38 3.73 -8.61
N CYS A 346 1.06 3.84 -8.73
CA CYS A 346 0.11 2.76 -8.42
C CYS A 346 0.30 1.51 -9.28
N PHE A 347 0.67 1.66 -10.56
CA PHE A 347 0.92 0.55 -11.47
C PHE A 347 2.14 -0.30 -11.10
N HIS A 348 2.99 0.16 -10.19
CA HIS A 348 4.21 -0.54 -9.77
C HIS A 348 4.12 -1.11 -8.35
N GLN A 349 2.92 -1.14 -7.78
CA GLN A 349 2.66 -1.72 -6.47
C GLN A 349 1.94 -3.06 -6.61
N GLY A 350 2.13 -4.00 -5.68
CA GLY A 350 1.42 -5.28 -5.73
C GLY A 350 1.51 -6.05 -4.42
N PHE A 351 0.53 -6.92 -4.18
CA PHE A 351 0.63 -7.96 -3.15
C PHE A 351 1.01 -9.30 -3.79
N PHE A 352 1.64 -10.14 -2.99
CA PHE A 352 2.04 -11.48 -3.33
C PHE A 352 1.76 -12.37 -2.13
N THR A 353 1.20 -13.55 -2.36
CA THR A 353 0.89 -14.54 -1.31
C THR A 353 2.14 -15.07 -0.62
N THR A 354 3.30 -15.01 -1.29
CA THR A 354 4.61 -15.41 -0.73
C THR A 354 5.74 -14.49 -1.21
N PRO A 355 6.84 -14.38 -0.45
CA PRO A 355 8.08 -13.74 -0.91
C PRO A 355 8.62 -14.32 -2.22
N GLU A 356 8.45 -15.63 -2.44
CA GLU A 356 8.91 -16.35 -3.63
C GLU A 356 8.15 -15.91 -4.87
N ASN A 357 6.82 -15.77 -4.78
CA ASN A 357 6.00 -15.24 -5.87
C ASN A 357 6.44 -13.83 -6.26
N LEU A 358 6.72 -12.98 -5.27
CA LEU A 358 7.25 -11.64 -5.52
C LEU A 358 8.58 -11.70 -6.27
N LYS A 359 9.55 -12.50 -5.80
CA LYS A 359 10.85 -12.66 -6.46
C LYS A 359 10.70 -13.17 -7.90
N THR A 360 9.84 -14.17 -8.13
CA THR A 360 9.54 -14.69 -9.47
C THR A 360 8.90 -13.63 -10.37
N TRP A 361 7.97 -12.83 -9.84
CA TRP A 361 7.38 -11.73 -10.60
C TRP A 361 8.44 -10.67 -10.97
N VAL A 362 9.31 -10.31 -10.03
CA VAL A 362 10.39 -9.33 -10.28
C VAL A 362 11.35 -9.83 -11.36
N LEU A 363 11.67 -11.13 -11.40
CA LEU A 363 12.46 -11.73 -12.49
C LEU A 363 11.77 -11.65 -13.86
N LYS A 364 10.43 -11.82 -13.90
CA LYS A 364 9.64 -11.69 -15.14
C LYS A 364 9.43 -10.24 -15.59
N ASN A 365 9.74 -9.26 -14.76
CA ASN A 365 9.55 -7.84 -15.03
C ASN A 365 10.89 -7.10 -14.91
N PRO A 366 11.83 -7.24 -15.86
CA PRO A 366 13.22 -6.79 -15.70
C PRO A 366 13.40 -5.29 -15.44
N THR A 367 12.42 -4.47 -15.82
CA THR A 367 12.43 -3.01 -15.64
C THR A 367 11.96 -2.55 -14.26
N ALA A 368 11.31 -3.40 -13.46
CA ALA A 368 10.78 -2.96 -12.16
C ALA A 368 11.90 -2.59 -11.19
N VAL A 369 11.77 -1.52 -10.43
CA VAL A 369 12.72 -1.11 -9.39
C VAL A 369 11.93 -0.95 -8.11
N GLY A 370 12.50 -1.33 -6.96
CA GLY A 370 11.74 -1.35 -5.71
C GLY A 370 12.26 -2.31 -4.65
N GLY A 371 11.45 -2.51 -3.62
CA GLY A 371 11.74 -3.40 -2.51
C GLY A 371 10.50 -4.15 -2.03
N MET A 372 10.71 -5.34 -1.51
CA MET A 372 9.71 -6.05 -0.72
C MET A 372 9.53 -5.33 0.61
N ILE A 373 8.29 -5.16 1.06
CA ILE A 373 7.92 -4.63 2.37
C ILE A 373 6.80 -5.50 2.97
N THR A 374 6.60 -5.40 4.29
CA THR A 374 5.45 -6.02 4.93
C THR A 374 4.17 -5.24 4.60
N ILE A 375 3.01 -5.91 4.66
CA ILE A 375 1.72 -5.23 4.49
C ILE A 375 1.45 -4.28 5.66
N ASP A 376 1.91 -4.61 6.88
CA ASP A 376 1.93 -3.69 8.03
C ASP A 376 2.65 -2.38 7.70
N GLN A 377 3.82 -2.46 7.05
CA GLN A 377 4.57 -1.27 6.65
C GLN A 377 3.82 -0.45 5.60
N ALA A 378 3.27 -1.12 4.58
CA ALA A 378 2.48 -0.46 3.55
C ALA A 378 1.28 0.29 4.12
N LEU A 379 0.58 -0.28 5.12
CA LEU A 379 -0.51 0.40 5.83
C LEU A 379 0.02 1.55 6.68
N ALA A 380 1.06 1.30 7.48
CA ALA A 380 1.65 2.30 8.36
C ALA A 380 2.06 3.57 7.61
N ASP A 381 2.68 3.42 6.43
CA ASP A 381 3.06 4.55 5.60
C ASP A 381 1.86 5.35 5.08
N LYS A 382 0.71 4.71 4.85
CA LYS A 382 -0.54 5.42 4.53
C LYS A 382 -1.12 6.14 5.73
N MET A 383 -1.09 5.52 6.90
CA MET A 383 -1.64 6.10 8.14
C MET A 383 -0.85 7.32 8.62
N LYS A 384 0.41 7.49 8.21
CA LYS A 384 1.22 8.69 8.49
C LYS A 384 0.81 9.92 7.65
N LEU A 385 0.00 9.76 6.61
CA LEU A 385 -0.37 10.85 5.72
C LEU A 385 -1.36 11.80 6.40
N ASN A 386 -1.07 13.10 6.34
CA ASN A 386 -2.02 14.12 6.78
C ASN A 386 -3.12 14.38 5.73
N PRO A 387 -4.23 15.06 6.07
CA PRO A 387 -5.33 15.31 5.15
C PRO A 387 -4.93 16.01 3.83
N SER A 388 -3.96 16.94 3.88
CA SER A 388 -3.45 17.61 2.67
C SER A 388 -2.68 16.66 1.76
N GLN A 389 -1.90 15.73 2.34
CA GLN A 389 -1.22 14.68 1.57
C GLN A 389 -2.22 13.68 0.97
N ILE A 390 -3.24 13.27 1.73
CA ILE A 390 -4.30 12.38 1.26
C ILE A 390 -5.07 13.00 0.08
N ALA A 391 -5.47 14.28 0.20
CA ALA A 391 -6.15 15.01 -0.88
C ALA A 391 -5.32 15.11 -2.17
N LYS A 392 -4.01 14.88 -2.07
CA LYS A 392 -3.03 14.97 -3.15
C LYS A 392 -2.48 13.60 -3.56
N ALA A 393 -3.05 12.50 -3.07
CA ALA A 393 -2.50 11.16 -3.21
C ALA A 393 -2.42 10.65 -4.66
N CYS A 394 -3.26 11.12 -5.60
CA CYS A 394 -3.12 10.74 -7.02
C CYS A 394 -2.19 11.65 -7.83
N LYS A 395 -1.60 12.72 -7.27
CA LYS A 395 -0.93 13.75 -8.07
C LYS A 395 0.04 13.16 -9.11
N ILE A 396 -0.30 13.39 -10.38
CA ILE A 396 0.63 13.32 -11.50
C ILE A 396 1.78 14.27 -11.13
N GLY A 397 2.94 13.68 -10.86
CA GLY A 397 4.06 14.34 -10.17
C GLY A 397 4.77 13.40 -9.19
N GLU A 398 4.03 12.55 -8.47
CA GLU A 398 4.61 11.43 -7.69
C GLU A 398 4.35 10.08 -8.37
N CYS A 399 3.21 9.90 -9.07
CA CYS A 399 2.80 8.60 -9.65
C CYS A 399 2.79 8.47 -11.20
N ALA A 400 3.28 9.46 -11.95
CA ALA A 400 3.43 9.40 -13.43
C ALA A 400 4.57 10.33 -13.89
N PRO A 401 5.13 10.19 -15.11
CA PRO A 401 6.23 11.02 -15.62
C PRO A 401 5.84 12.49 -15.73
N LYS A 402 6.81 13.39 -15.53
CA LYS A 402 6.69 14.83 -15.84
C LYS A 402 6.81 15.07 -17.34
#